data_AF-A0A420FVZ3-F1
#
_entry.id   AF-A0A420FVZ3-F1
#
_cell.length_a   1.000
_cell.length_b   1.000
_cell.length_c   1.000
_cell.angle_alpha   90.00
_cell.angle_beta   90.00
_cell.angle_gamma   90.00
#
_symmetry.space_group_name_H-M   'P 1'
#
loop_
_entity.id
_entity.type
_entity.pdbx_description
1 polymer ?
#
loop_
_entity_poly.entity_id
_entity_poly.type
_entity_poly.pdbx_seq_one_letter_code
_entity_poly.pdbx_strand_id
1 'polypeptide(L)'
;MELLMIKKKTNRIQNIKLYKIIIFLILLTSFNIVRAQQKTGIGSIDTLIFDLKTNMEGYLHENNPPYVQDDIDLCIATLSDYVVKVLDTKSKDEGMKLVKATVLKLNELNEKCDYSLIETNEREQIAQIIILAGHEKNYNAIDEDITEEWREW
;
A
#
# COMPACT_ATOMS: atom_id res chain seq x y z
N MET A 1 0.80 -67.06 2.37
CA MET A 1 0.93 -65.88 3.27
C MET A 1 1.61 -64.68 2.60
N GLU A 2 2.62 -64.89 1.76
CA GLU A 2 3.45 -63.82 1.18
C GLU A 2 2.70 -62.83 0.25
N LEU A 3 1.81 -63.33 -0.61
CA LEU A 3 0.95 -62.51 -1.49
C LEU A 3 0.03 -61.54 -0.73
N LEU A 4 -0.44 -61.93 0.46
CA LEU A 4 -1.30 -61.10 1.31
C LEU A 4 -0.50 -59.92 1.91
N MET A 5 0.75 -60.18 2.27
CA MET A 5 1.67 -59.16 2.81
C MET A 5 2.06 -58.12 1.74
N ILE A 6 2.29 -58.56 0.49
CA ILE A 6 2.61 -57.66 -0.62
C ILE A 6 1.42 -56.73 -0.93
N LYS A 7 0.19 -57.26 -1.02
CA LYS A 7 -1.02 -56.43 -1.23
C LYS A 7 -1.22 -55.40 -0.13
N LYS A 8 -1.03 -55.78 1.15
CA LYS A 8 -1.15 -54.85 2.28
C LYS A 8 -0.09 -53.74 2.24
N LYS A 9 1.14 -54.06 1.84
CA LYS A 9 2.24 -53.09 1.68
C LYS A 9 1.97 -52.12 0.52
N THR A 10 1.51 -52.62 -0.63
CA THR A 10 1.16 -51.79 -1.79
C THR A 10 0.01 -50.83 -1.48
N ASN A 11 -1.05 -51.31 -0.83
CA ASN A 11 -2.18 -50.46 -0.41
C ASN A 11 -1.74 -49.38 0.59
N ARG A 12 -0.83 -49.72 1.53
CA ARG A 12 -0.28 -48.73 2.47
C ARG A 12 0.53 -47.64 1.77
N ILE A 13 1.33 -47.99 0.76
CA ILE A 13 2.11 -47.03 -0.02
C ILE A 13 1.19 -46.13 -0.87
N GLN A 14 0.15 -46.71 -1.49
CA GLN A 14 -0.85 -45.95 -2.25
C GLN A 14 -1.60 -44.95 -1.37
N ASN A 15 -2.01 -45.36 -0.16
CA ASN A 15 -2.66 -44.46 0.80
C ASN A 15 -1.74 -43.30 1.20
N ILE A 16 -0.45 -43.56 1.48
CA ILE A 16 0.51 -42.48 1.82
C ILE A 16 0.67 -41.49 0.66
N LYS A 17 0.74 -41.98 -0.59
CA LYS A 17 0.80 -41.11 -1.77
C LYS A 17 -0.46 -40.27 -1.93
N LEU A 18 -1.64 -40.87 -1.71
CA LEU A 18 -2.92 -40.19 -1.78
C LEU A 18 -3.04 -39.08 -0.71
N TYR A 19 -2.67 -39.37 0.54
CA TYR A 19 -2.65 -38.36 1.61
C TYR A 19 -1.69 -37.19 1.30
N LYS A 20 -0.51 -37.46 0.74
CA LYS A 20 0.43 -36.40 0.33
C LYS A 20 -0.15 -35.50 -0.76
N ILE A 21 -0.84 -36.07 -1.75
CA ILE A 21 -1.49 -35.31 -2.83
C ILE A 21 -2.62 -34.45 -2.25
N ILE A 22 -3.44 -35.00 -1.37
CA ILE A 22 -4.55 -34.26 -0.72
C ILE A 22 -3.99 -33.10 0.12
N ILE A 23 -2.95 -33.33 0.93
CA ILE A 23 -2.30 -32.27 1.73
C ILE A 23 -1.72 -31.18 0.81
N PHE A 24 -1.06 -31.56 -0.29
CA PHE A 24 -0.50 -30.59 -1.24
C PHE A 24 -1.58 -29.75 -1.92
N LEU A 25 -2.71 -30.37 -2.31
CA LEU A 25 -3.85 -29.66 -2.90
C LEU A 25 -4.51 -28.70 -1.91
N ILE A 26 -4.67 -29.12 -0.64
CA ILE A 26 -5.19 -28.24 0.43
C ILE A 26 -4.24 -27.06 0.65
N LEU A 27 -2.92 -27.29 0.69
CA LEU A 27 -1.95 -26.20 0.83
C LEU A 27 -1.97 -25.27 -0.39
N LEU A 28 -2.14 -25.79 -1.60
CA LEU A 28 -2.26 -24.97 -2.82
C LEU A 28 -3.52 -24.11 -2.80
N THR A 29 -4.66 -24.66 -2.38
CA THR A 29 -5.92 -23.89 -2.31
C THR A 29 -5.86 -22.86 -1.19
N SER A 30 -5.36 -23.21 -0.01
CA SER A 30 -5.15 -22.26 1.09
C SER A 30 -4.18 -21.14 0.70
N PHE A 31 -3.09 -21.44 -0.01
CA PHE A 31 -2.14 -20.43 -0.49
C PHE A 31 -2.77 -19.47 -1.51
N ASN A 32 -3.61 -19.97 -2.42
CA ASN A 32 -4.33 -19.13 -3.38
C ASN A 32 -5.45 -18.31 -2.73
N ILE A 33 -6.15 -18.84 -1.72
CA ILE A 33 -7.18 -18.11 -0.97
C ILE A 33 -6.54 -16.96 -0.16
N VAL A 34 -5.39 -17.19 0.48
CA VAL A 34 -4.63 -16.13 1.15
C VAL A 34 -4.18 -15.05 0.17
N ARG A 35 -3.71 -15.41 -1.04
CA ARG A 35 -3.41 -14.42 -2.10
C ARG A 35 -4.63 -13.64 -2.59
N ALA A 36 -5.79 -14.27 -2.71
CA ALA A 36 -7.01 -13.61 -3.16
C ALA A 36 -7.61 -12.68 -2.09
N GLN A 37 -7.38 -12.97 -0.80
CA GLN A 37 -7.72 -12.08 0.31
C GLN A 37 -6.65 -11.00 0.58
N GLN A 38 -5.43 -11.17 0.04
CA GLN A 38 -4.39 -10.15 -0.06
C GLN A 38 -4.42 -9.44 -1.42
N LYS A 39 -5.56 -8.85 -1.79
CA LYS A 39 -5.50 -7.71 -2.73
C LYS A 39 -4.77 -6.61 -1.95
N THR A 40 -3.47 -6.53 -2.18
CA THR A 40 -2.42 -5.87 -1.40
C THR A 40 -2.73 -4.41 -1.12
N GLY A 41 -2.33 -3.88 0.05
CA GLY A 41 -2.48 -2.46 0.40
C GLY A 41 -1.95 -1.51 -0.69
N ILE A 42 -0.91 -1.91 -1.41
CA ILE A 42 -0.37 -1.23 -2.60
C ILE A 42 -1.46 -0.94 -3.66
N GLY A 43 -2.33 -1.91 -3.98
CA GLY A 43 -3.40 -1.69 -4.95
C GLY A 43 -4.49 -0.73 -4.45
N SER A 44 -4.63 -0.63 -3.13
CA SER A 44 -5.45 0.39 -2.48
C SER A 44 -4.79 1.77 -2.53
N ILE A 45 -3.46 1.86 -2.36
CA ILE A 45 -2.71 3.12 -2.40
C ILE A 45 -2.71 3.73 -3.81
N ASP A 46 -2.51 2.91 -4.85
CA ASP A 46 -2.58 3.39 -6.24
C ASP A 46 -3.95 3.99 -6.58
N THR A 47 -5.02 3.38 -6.05
CA THR A 47 -6.39 3.89 -6.21
C THR A 47 -6.57 5.22 -5.49
N LEU A 48 -6.06 5.36 -4.26
CA LEU A 48 -6.11 6.62 -3.51
C LEU A 48 -5.35 7.75 -4.23
N ILE A 49 -4.17 7.47 -4.80
CA ILE A 49 -3.41 8.45 -5.57
C ILE A 49 -4.18 8.88 -6.83
N PHE A 50 -4.81 7.92 -7.53
CA PHE A 50 -5.63 8.20 -8.70
C PHE A 50 -6.86 9.06 -8.35
N ASP A 51 -7.56 8.71 -7.27
CA ASP A 51 -8.74 9.44 -6.81
C ASP A 51 -8.36 10.86 -6.36
N LEU A 52 -7.26 11.01 -5.61
CA LEU A 52 -6.72 12.32 -5.23
C LEU A 52 -6.47 13.21 -6.45
N LYS A 53 -5.76 12.67 -7.45
CA LYS A 53 -5.50 13.40 -8.70
C LYS A 53 -6.79 13.83 -9.38
N THR A 54 -7.74 12.90 -9.51
CA THR A 54 -9.04 13.16 -10.16
C THR A 54 -9.81 14.27 -9.46
N ASN A 55 -9.81 14.28 -8.12
CA ASN A 55 -10.48 15.32 -7.33
C ASN A 55 -9.83 16.70 -7.53
N MET A 56 -8.50 16.78 -7.47
CA MET A 56 -7.76 18.02 -7.67
C MET A 56 -7.96 18.58 -9.10
N GLU A 57 -7.93 17.72 -10.11
CA GLU A 57 -8.20 18.12 -11.50
C GLU A 57 -9.66 18.57 -11.71
N GLY A 58 -10.61 17.88 -11.07
CA GLY A 58 -12.01 18.30 -11.07
C GLY A 58 -12.18 19.71 -10.51
N TYR A 59 -11.57 19.98 -9.35
CA TYR A 59 -11.62 21.31 -8.74
C TYR A 59 -10.94 22.38 -9.61
N LEU A 60 -9.78 22.08 -10.18
CA LEU A 60 -9.06 22.97 -11.10
C LEU A 60 -9.95 23.41 -12.27
N HIS A 61 -10.63 22.44 -12.91
CA HIS A 61 -11.51 22.70 -14.05
C HIS A 61 -12.77 23.50 -13.67
N GLU A 62 -13.32 23.28 -12.47
CA GLU A 62 -14.59 23.89 -12.06
C GLU A 62 -14.43 25.27 -11.42
N ASN A 63 -13.31 25.53 -10.74
CA ASN A 63 -13.19 26.67 -9.82
C ASN A 63 -12.06 27.66 -10.16
N ASN A 64 -11.19 27.35 -11.12
CA ASN A 64 -10.04 28.19 -11.51
C ASN A 64 -9.22 28.71 -10.29
N PRO A 65 -8.69 27.80 -9.45
CA PRO A 65 -7.83 28.13 -8.31
C PRO A 65 -6.49 28.77 -8.72
N PRO A 66 -5.67 29.27 -7.76
CA PRO A 66 -4.36 29.85 -8.05
C PRO A 66 -3.27 28.83 -8.44
N TYR A 67 -3.54 27.53 -8.34
CA TYR A 67 -2.63 26.47 -8.78
C TYR A 67 -2.93 25.99 -10.20
N VAL A 68 -1.96 25.32 -10.82
CA VAL A 68 -2.08 24.76 -12.17
C VAL A 68 -1.86 23.24 -12.20
N GLN A 69 -2.08 22.62 -13.35
CA GLN A 69 -1.89 21.18 -13.54
C GLN A 69 -0.50 20.69 -13.10
N ASP A 70 0.56 21.47 -13.35
CA ASP A 70 1.92 21.11 -12.95
C ASP A 70 2.08 21.00 -11.43
N ASP A 71 1.32 21.77 -10.64
CA ASP A 71 1.34 21.69 -9.18
C ASP A 71 0.64 20.41 -8.70
N ILE A 72 -0.47 20.02 -9.33
CA ILE A 72 -1.14 18.73 -9.09
C ILE A 72 -0.16 17.59 -9.43
N ASP A 73 0.45 17.63 -10.61
CA ASP A 73 1.36 16.58 -11.05
C ASP A 73 2.58 16.45 -10.13
N LEU A 74 3.09 17.57 -9.59
CA LEU A 74 4.17 17.56 -8.61
C LEU A 74 3.74 16.99 -7.25
N CYS A 75 2.51 17.26 -6.80
CA CYS A 75 1.93 16.65 -5.61
C CYS A 75 1.87 15.12 -5.77
N ILE A 76 1.27 14.65 -6.88
CA ILE A 76 1.12 13.24 -7.18
C ILE A 76 2.49 12.55 -7.34
N ALA A 77 3.42 13.16 -8.06
CA ALA A 77 4.77 12.61 -8.21
C ALA A 77 5.50 12.51 -6.86
N THR A 78 5.30 13.47 -5.94
CA THR A 78 5.88 13.45 -4.61
C THR A 78 5.34 12.28 -3.77
N LEU A 79 4.04 12.03 -3.82
CA LEU A 79 3.43 10.89 -3.13
C LEU A 79 3.85 9.54 -3.73
N SER A 80 3.85 9.42 -5.06
CA SER A 80 4.31 8.20 -5.73
C SER A 80 5.79 7.90 -5.43
N ASP A 81 6.65 8.91 -5.44
CA ASP A 81 8.06 8.77 -5.08
C ASP A 81 8.25 8.33 -3.62
N TYR A 82 7.47 8.90 -2.69
CA TYR A 82 7.46 8.46 -1.30
C TYR A 82 7.07 6.98 -1.17
N VAL A 83 5.97 6.55 -1.80
CA VAL A 83 5.50 5.16 -1.74
C VAL A 83 6.58 4.19 -2.24
N VAL A 84 7.22 4.50 -3.38
CA VAL A 84 8.31 3.67 -3.89
C VAL A 84 9.50 3.62 -2.93
N LYS A 85 9.93 4.76 -2.40
CA LYS A 85 11.11 4.86 -1.55
C LYS A 85 10.90 4.24 -0.17
N VAL A 86 9.75 4.48 0.47
CA VAL A 86 9.47 3.96 1.81
C VAL A 86 9.44 2.43 1.79
N LEU A 87 8.94 1.82 0.71
CA LEU A 87 8.93 0.38 0.56
C LEU A 87 10.34 -0.24 0.48
N ASP A 88 11.33 0.50 -0.03
CA ASP A 88 12.73 0.05 -0.10
C ASP A 88 13.54 0.32 1.17
N THR A 89 13.06 1.14 2.11
CA THR A 89 13.79 1.40 3.38
C THR A 89 14.04 0.13 4.20
N LYS A 90 15.10 0.16 5.02
CA LYS A 90 15.55 -0.97 5.84
C LYS A 90 15.23 -0.82 7.32
N SER A 91 14.78 0.36 7.75
CA SER A 91 14.43 0.63 9.16
C SER A 91 13.33 1.69 9.31
N LYS A 92 12.65 1.67 10.48
CA LYS A 92 11.64 2.68 10.83
C LYS A 92 12.24 4.10 10.80
N ASP A 93 13.45 4.29 11.30
CA ASP A 93 14.14 5.59 11.27
C ASP A 93 14.34 6.13 9.85
N GLU A 94 14.72 5.29 8.89
CA GLU A 94 14.81 5.67 7.48
C GLU A 94 13.42 6.04 6.92
N GLY A 95 12.41 5.23 7.24
CA GLY A 95 11.02 5.50 6.87
C GLY A 95 10.51 6.85 7.40
N MET A 96 10.72 7.14 8.68
CA MET A 96 10.27 8.41 9.30
C MET A 96 11.01 9.62 8.74
N LYS A 97 12.29 9.48 8.34
CA LYS A 97 13.00 10.55 7.61
C LYS A 97 12.36 10.82 6.25
N LEU A 98 11.90 9.79 5.54
CA LEU A 98 11.16 9.96 4.29
C LEU A 98 9.79 10.58 4.50
N VAL A 99 9.06 10.18 5.55
CA VAL A 99 7.77 10.80 5.91
C VAL A 99 7.96 12.29 6.12
N LYS A 100 8.88 12.68 7.01
CA LYS A 100 9.19 14.08 7.27
C LYS A 100 9.53 14.85 6.00
N ALA A 101 10.46 14.32 5.20
CA ALA A 101 10.88 14.99 3.97
C ALA A 101 9.73 15.17 2.96
N THR A 102 8.83 14.18 2.89
CA THR A 102 7.65 14.22 2.01
C THR A 102 6.66 15.27 2.50
N VAL A 103 6.34 15.28 3.79
CA VAL A 103 5.39 16.25 4.38
C VAL A 103 5.90 17.68 4.20
N LEU A 104 7.19 17.94 4.49
CA LEU A 104 7.76 19.28 4.30
C LEU A 104 7.72 19.74 2.84
N LYS A 105 8.01 18.84 1.89
CA LYS A 105 7.91 19.15 0.46
C LYS A 105 6.47 19.46 0.03
N LEU A 106 5.48 18.79 0.63
CA LEU A 106 4.07 19.05 0.38
C LEU A 106 3.62 20.38 1.01
N ASN A 107 4.10 20.75 2.20
CA ASN A 107 3.86 22.07 2.79
C ASN A 107 4.43 23.18 1.88
N GLU A 108 5.68 23.05 1.44
CA GLU A 108 6.33 24.02 0.53
C GLU A 108 5.57 24.17 -0.80
N LEU A 109 5.07 23.04 -1.35
CA LEU A 109 4.24 23.06 -2.55
C LEU A 109 2.91 23.77 -2.30
N ASN A 110 2.25 23.50 -1.17
CA ASN A 110 0.98 24.14 -0.86
C ASN A 110 1.15 25.65 -0.63
N GLU A 111 2.22 26.06 0.07
CA GLU A 111 2.56 27.47 0.27
C GLU A 111 2.77 28.19 -1.06
N LYS A 112 3.49 27.58 -2.02
CA LYS A 112 3.66 28.11 -3.38
C LYS A 112 2.32 28.33 -4.10
N CYS A 113 1.30 27.56 -3.74
CA CYS A 113 -0.05 27.61 -4.31
C CYS A 113 -1.03 28.44 -3.47
N ASP A 114 -0.52 29.39 -2.67
CA ASP A 114 -1.31 30.23 -1.76
C ASP A 114 -2.23 29.39 -0.84
N TYR A 115 -1.71 28.25 -0.37
CA TYR A 115 -2.40 27.27 0.48
C TYR A 115 -3.67 26.65 -0.10
N SER A 116 -3.94 26.86 -1.39
CA SER A 116 -5.19 26.45 -2.04
C SER A 116 -5.11 25.07 -2.70
N LEU A 117 -3.93 24.43 -2.76
CA LEU A 117 -3.75 23.13 -3.42
C LEU A 117 -4.20 21.96 -2.52
N ILE A 118 -3.93 22.04 -1.21
CA ILE A 118 -4.19 20.99 -0.22
C ILE A 118 -5.27 21.47 0.77
N GLU A 119 -6.53 21.25 0.39
CA GLU A 119 -7.73 21.57 1.18
C GLU A 119 -8.14 20.39 2.09
N THR A 120 -9.19 20.57 2.90
CA THR A 120 -9.63 19.58 3.91
C THR A 120 -9.72 18.14 3.39
N ASN A 121 -10.23 17.93 2.18
CA ASN A 121 -10.40 16.59 1.62
C ASN A 121 -9.07 15.96 1.17
N GLU A 122 -8.23 16.74 0.49
CA GLU A 122 -6.92 16.32 -0.01
C GLU A 122 -5.98 16.03 1.16
N ARG A 123 -6.07 16.81 2.25
CA ARG A 123 -5.34 16.61 3.51
C ARG A 123 -5.53 15.20 4.06
N GLU A 124 -6.78 14.75 4.19
CA GLU A 124 -7.12 13.42 4.71
C GLU A 124 -6.59 12.31 3.80
N GLN A 125 -6.77 12.44 2.49
CA GLN A 125 -6.30 11.45 1.51
C GLN A 125 -4.77 11.35 1.47
N ILE A 126 -4.07 12.48 1.50
CA ILE A 126 -2.59 12.54 1.54
C ILE A 126 -2.06 11.85 2.80
N ALA A 127 -2.63 12.15 3.96
CA ALA A 127 -2.25 11.50 5.21
C ALA A 127 -2.46 9.98 5.13
N GLN A 128 -3.62 9.56 4.63
CA GLN A 128 -3.96 8.15 4.46
C GLN A 128 -2.96 7.41 3.56
N ILE A 129 -2.58 8.00 2.41
CA ILE A 129 -1.56 7.42 1.51
C ILE A 129 -0.24 7.20 2.26
N ILE A 130 0.21 8.20 3.02
CA ILE A 130 1.49 8.15 3.74
C ILE A 130 1.48 7.10 4.86
N ILE A 131 0.39 7.07 5.65
CA ILE A 131 0.16 6.15 6.77
C ILE A 131 0.08 4.71 6.28
N LEU A 132 -0.66 4.45 5.19
CA LEU A 132 -0.82 3.11 4.64
C LEU A 132 0.52 2.55 4.16
N ALA A 133 1.31 3.32 3.42
CA ALA A 133 2.61 2.85 2.94
C ALA A 133 3.61 2.59 4.09
N GLY A 134 3.59 3.41 5.14
CA GLY A 134 4.37 3.18 6.35
C GLY A 134 3.91 1.92 7.11
N HIS A 135 2.60 1.70 7.19
CA HIS A 135 2.00 0.53 7.83
C HIS A 135 2.36 -0.77 7.10
N GLU A 136 2.45 -0.76 5.76
CA GLU A 136 2.94 -1.92 4.98
C GLU A 136 4.37 -2.34 5.37
N LYS A 137 5.18 -1.39 5.86
CA LYS A 137 6.53 -1.64 6.39
C LYS A 137 6.55 -1.96 7.88
N ASN A 138 5.39 -2.01 8.53
CA ASN A 138 5.21 -2.14 9.98
C ASN A 138 5.90 -1.00 10.76
N TYR A 139 5.97 0.21 10.18
CA TYR A 139 6.58 1.36 10.85
C TYR A 139 5.62 2.11 11.76
N ASN A 140 4.33 1.92 11.57
CA ASN A 140 3.26 2.54 12.34
C ASN A 140 2.05 1.62 12.43
N ALA A 141 1.18 1.89 13.40
CA ALA A 141 -0.15 1.32 13.40
C ALA A 141 -1.01 1.93 12.27
N ILE A 142 -2.05 1.22 11.86
CA ILE A 142 -2.93 1.64 10.77
C ILE A 142 -3.67 2.97 11.06
N ASP A 143 -3.85 3.27 12.35
CA ASP A 143 -4.53 4.45 12.90
C ASP A 143 -3.55 5.48 13.51
N GLU A 144 -2.24 5.23 13.42
CA GLU A 144 -1.21 6.16 13.89
C GLU A 144 -0.88 7.17 12.78
N ASP A 145 -1.22 8.44 13.02
CA ASP A 145 -0.90 9.53 12.10
C ASP A 145 0.57 9.96 12.22
N ILE A 146 1.42 9.31 11.45
CA ILE A 146 2.85 9.60 11.39
C ILE A 146 3.21 10.93 10.72
N THR A 147 2.24 11.69 10.22
CA THR A 147 2.51 12.94 9.51
C THR A 147 2.25 14.19 10.35
N GLU A 148 1.48 14.06 11.43
CA GLU A 148 0.98 15.16 12.26
C GLU A 148 2.09 16.10 12.76
N GLU A 149 3.27 15.56 13.13
CA GLU A 149 4.38 16.36 13.69
C GLU A 149 4.91 17.45 12.74
N TRP A 150 4.89 17.20 11.43
CA TRP A 150 5.52 18.09 10.43
C TRP A 150 4.51 18.78 9.53
N ARG A 151 3.23 18.48 9.73
CA ARG A 151 2.15 18.90 8.88
C ARG A 151 1.76 20.33 9.20
N GLU A 152 1.96 21.20 8.23
CA GLU A 152 1.46 22.59 8.28
C GLU A 152 0.21 22.69 7.42
N TRP A 153 0.25 22.00 6.25
CA TRP A 153 -0.72 22.09 5.18
C TRP A 153 -1.10 23.52 4.84
#